data_AF-A0A1H1EYA1-F1
#
_entry.id   AF-A0A1H1EYA1-F1
#
_cell.length_a   1.000
_cell.length_b   1.000
_cell.length_c   1.000
_cell.angle_alpha   90.00
_cell.angle_beta   90.00
_cell.angle_gamma   90.00
#
_symmetry.space_group_name_H-M   'P 1'
#
loop_
_entity.id
_entity.type
_entity.pdbx_description
1 polymer ?
#
loop_
_entity_poly.entity_id
_entity_poly.type
_entity_poly.pdbx_seq_one_letter_code
_entity_poly.pdbx_strand_id
1 'polypeptide(L)'
;MDKVRVTRLKRIMKVQEQKEQMIKYDIAVLESEILQFDDEGKELITHWGQHEGQLREIMNKAISRRLDTNNRNKSLKEKQRTALLDQLLDQKRQTSMTEKHHQKAVLSFDRSEEKKLLQEVAELHADPKKVRPR
;
A
#
# COMPACT_ATOMS: atom_id res chain seq x y z
N MET A 1 10.87 -29.40 -3.07
CA MET A 1 10.51 -28.54 -1.91
C MET A 1 10.63 -27.05 -2.26
N ASP A 2 11.77 -26.60 -2.79
CA ASP A 2 12.02 -25.15 -2.98
C ASP A 2 11.16 -24.46 -4.05
N LYS A 3 10.83 -25.11 -5.17
CA LYS A 3 9.92 -24.55 -6.20
C LYS A 3 8.52 -24.22 -5.65
N VAL A 4 7.99 -25.05 -4.75
CA VAL A 4 6.68 -24.84 -4.11
C VAL A 4 6.75 -23.63 -3.18
N ARG A 5 7.84 -23.51 -2.42
CA ARG A 5 8.10 -22.36 -1.53
C ARG A 5 8.20 -21.04 -2.31
N VAL A 6 8.96 -21.01 -3.41
CA VAL A 6 9.06 -19.84 -4.30
C VAL A 6 7.68 -19.43 -4.83
N THR A 7 6.92 -20.40 -5.37
CA THR A 7 5.58 -20.13 -5.92
C THR A 7 4.61 -19.63 -4.85
N ARG A 8 4.67 -20.19 -3.65
CA ARG A 8 3.85 -19.74 -2.50
C ARG A 8 4.18 -18.31 -2.12
N LEU A 9 5.47 -17.96 -1.99
CA LEU A 9 5.89 -16.61 -1.64
C LEU A 9 5.47 -15.59 -2.70
N LYS A 10 5.58 -15.95 -3.99
CA LYS A 10 5.10 -15.10 -5.10
C LYS A 10 3.60 -14.79 -5.00
N ARG A 11 2.78 -15.79 -4.64
CA ARG A 11 1.33 -15.59 -4.42
C ARG A 11 1.05 -14.69 -3.22
N ILE A 12 1.79 -14.87 -2.12
CA ILE A 12 1.65 -14.04 -0.92
C ILE A 12 2.00 -12.58 -1.25
N MET A 13 3.10 -12.34 -1.96
CA MET A 13 3.49 -10.99 -2.40
C MET A 13 2.39 -10.32 -3.22
N LYS A 14 1.81 -11.02 -4.21
CA LYS A 14 0.71 -10.47 -5.01
C LYS A 14 -0.48 -10.03 -4.16
N VAL A 15 -0.85 -10.81 -3.15
CA VAL A 15 -1.94 -10.44 -2.22
C VAL A 15 -1.55 -9.24 -1.36
N GLN A 16 -0.30 -9.17 -0.91
CA GLN A 16 0.21 -8.05 -0.13
C GLN A 16 0.22 -6.75 -0.96
N GLU A 17 0.66 -6.80 -2.21
CA GLU A 17 0.63 -5.68 -3.16
C GLU A 17 -0.80 -5.19 -3.40
N GLN A 18 -1.76 -6.10 -3.57
CA GLN A 18 -3.18 -5.75 -3.71
C GLN A 18 -3.71 -5.03 -2.47
N LYS A 19 -3.37 -5.52 -1.27
CA LYS A 19 -3.74 -4.83 -0.01
C LYS A 19 -3.13 -3.43 0.08
N GLU A 20 -1.87 -3.26 -0.31
CA GLU A 20 -1.25 -1.93 -0.36
C GLU A 20 -1.95 -0.98 -1.33
N GLN A 21 -2.37 -1.48 -2.49
CA GLN A 21 -3.13 -0.69 -3.46
C GLN A 21 -4.50 -0.25 -2.92
N MET A 22 -5.21 -1.15 -2.22
CA MET A 22 -6.47 -0.81 -1.58
C MET A 22 -6.28 0.29 -0.53
N ILE A 23 -5.30 0.15 0.36
CA ILE A 23 -5.03 1.16 1.39
C ILE A 23 -4.66 2.52 0.76
N LYS A 24 -3.86 2.52 -0.32
CA LYS A 24 -3.53 3.75 -1.07
C LYS A 24 -4.76 4.40 -1.68
N TYR A 25 -5.68 3.61 -2.21
CA TYR A 25 -6.94 4.11 -2.75
C TYR A 25 -7.79 4.77 -1.65
N ASP A 26 -7.96 4.09 -0.51
CA ASP A 26 -8.72 4.63 0.62
C ASP A 26 -8.10 5.94 1.16
N ILE A 27 -6.77 6.03 1.21
CA ILE A 27 -6.06 7.28 1.54
C ILE A 27 -6.40 8.38 0.53
N ALA A 28 -6.36 8.09 -0.77
CA ALA A 28 -6.64 9.08 -1.81
C ALA A 28 -8.09 9.59 -1.74
N VAL A 29 -9.05 8.71 -1.42
CA VAL A 29 -10.44 9.10 -1.18
C VAL A 29 -10.52 10.06 0.02
N LEU A 30 -9.89 9.72 1.15
CA LEU A 30 -9.86 10.61 2.32
C LEU A 30 -9.17 11.95 2.02
N GLU A 31 -8.09 11.96 1.23
CA GLU A 31 -7.43 13.21 0.81
C GLU A 31 -8.35 14.11 0.00
N SER A 32 -9.15 13.52 -0.90
CA SER A 32 -10.18 14.26 -1.64
C SER A 32 -11.27 14.82 -0.72
N GLU A 33 -11.76 14.05 0.26
CA GLU A 33 -12.76 14.52 1.22
C GLU A 33 -12.21 15.66 2.10
N ILE A 34 -10.96 15.56 2.55
CA ILE A 34 -10.28 16.61 3.33
C ILE A 34 -10.17 17.89 2.50
N LEU A 35 -9.84 17.77 1.22
CA LEU A 35 -9.76 18.92 0.31
C LEU A 35 -11.12 19.58 0.08
N GLN A 36 -12.20 18.79 -0.01
CA GLN A 36 -13.57 19.33 -0.06
C GLN A 36 -13.90 20.13 1.19
N PHE A 37 -13.57 19.63 2.38
CA PHE A 37 -13.76 20.39 3.62
C PHE A 37 -12.93 21.69 3.66
N ASP A 38 -11.71 21.68 3.09
CA ASP A 38 -10.91 22.91 2.95
C ASP A 38 -11.57 23.93 2.03
N ASP A 39 -12.14 23.48 0.90
CA ASP A 39 -12.81 24.36 -0.04
C ASP A 39 -14.14 24.91 0.52
N GLU A 40 -14.96 24.07 1.16
CA GLU A 40 -16.15 24.50 1.90
C GLU A 40 -15.79 25.51 2.99
N GLY A 41 -14.67 25.29 3.69
CA GLY A 41 -14.18 26.21 4.72
C GLY A 41 -13.81 27.58 4.14
N LYS A 42 -13.09 27.60 3.00
CA LYS A 42 -12.77 28.85 2.29
C LYS A 42 -14.03 29.57 1.85
N GLU A 43 -15.00 28.85 1.28
CA GLU A 43 -16.27 29.42 0.85
C GLU A 43 -17.06 30.04 2.02
N LEU A 44 -17.14 29.36 3.17
CA LEU A 44 -17.78 29.91 4.36
C LEU A 44 -17.08 31.19 4.84
N ILE A 45 -15.74 31.26 4.75
CA ILE A 45 -14.97 32.45 5.10
C ILE A 45 -15.25 33.61 4.15
N THR A 46 -15.47 33.38 2.85
CA THR A 46 -15.77 34.48 1.91
C THR A 46 -17.08 35.20 2.24
N HIS A 47 -18.04 34.50 2.83
CA HIS A 47 -19.33 35.05 3.26
C HIS A 47 -19.25 35.78 4.61
N TRP A 48 -18.11 35.70 5.30
CA TRP A 48 -17.94 36.31 6.62
C TRP A 48 -17.96 37.84 6.53
N GLY A 49 -18.84 38.47 7.31
CA GLY A 49 -18.88 39.93 7.40
C GLY A 49 -19.41 40.64 6.16
N GLN A 50 -20.02 39.93 5.20
CA GLN A 50 -20.62 40.53 3.99
C GLN A 50 -21.90 41.34 4.28
N HIS A 51 -22.52 41.14 5.44
CA HIS A 51 -23.74 41.83 5.85
C HIS A 51 -23.44 42.95 6.84
N GLU A 52 -24.39 43.88 7.01
CA GLU A 52 -24.30 44.99 7.96
C GLU A 52 -25.27 44.83 9.14
N GLY A 53 -24.99 45.57 10.23
CA GLY A 53 -25.85 45.63 11.42
C GLY A 53 -26.12 44.27 12.09
N GLN A 54 -27.33 44.09 12.62
CA GLN A 54 -27.73 42.86 13.34
C GLN A 54 -27.69 41.60 12.46
N LEU A 55 -27.95 41.74 11.14
CA LEU A 55 -27.87 40.62 10.21
C LEU A 55 -26.43 40.07 10.12
N ARG A 56 -25.42 40.95 10.17
CA ARG A 56 -24.00 40.56 10.24
C ARG A 56 -23.74 39.63 11.42
N GLU A 57 -24.21 39.98 12.61
CA GLU A 57 -23.96 39.21 13.82
C GLU A 57 -24.61 37.82 13.75
N ILE A 58 -25.84 37.75 13.25
CA ILE A 58 -26.57 36.48 13.06
C ILE A 58 -25.86 35.60 12.03
N MET A 59 -25.51 36.17 10.87
CA MET A 59 -24.84 35.45 9.79
C MET A 59 -23.44 34.98 10.20
N ASN A 60 -22.65 35.83 10.83
CA ASN A 60 -21.33 35.44 11.36
C ASN A 60 -21.46 34.32 12.38
N LYS A 61 -22.44 34.38 13.30
CA LYS A 61 -22.67 33.29 14.26
C LYS A 61 -23.04 31.97 13.58
N ALA A 62 -23.83 32.02 12.52
CA ALA A 62 -24.18 30.84 11.72
C ALA A 62 -22.94 30.27 10.99
N ILE A 63 -22.13 31.14 10.39
CA ILE A 63 -20.89 30.76 9.70
C ILE A 63 -19.89 30.15 10.67
N SER A 64 -19.69 30.73 11.87
CA SER A 64 -18.80 30.15 12.90
C SER A 64 -19.22 28.73 13.26
N ARG A 65 -20.50 28.48 13.49
CA ARG A 65 -21.00 27.13 13.82
C ARG A 65 -20.75 26.13 12.70
N ARG A 66 -20.91 26.56 11.45
CA ARG A 66 -20.62 25.72 10.28
C ARG A 66 -19.12 25.44 10.15
N LEU A 67 -18.27 26.46 10.31
CA LEU A 67 -16.81 26.30 10.33
C LEU A 67 -16.34 25.36 11.45
N ASP A 68 -16.90 25.48 12.65
CA ASP A 68 -16.56 24.59 13.77
C ASP A 68 -16.90 23.13 13.45
N THR A 69 -18.07 22.90 12.85
CA THR A 69 -18.50 21.55 12.44
C THR A 69 -17.62 21.01 11.32
N ASN A 70 -17.35 21.83 10.31
CA ASN A 70 -16.49 21.51 9.19
C ASN A 70 -15.08 21.12 9.67
N ASN A 71 -14.47 21.94 10.51
CA ASN A 71 -13.13 21.68 11.08
C ASN A 71 -13.09 20.40 11.92
N ARG A 72 -14.14 20.09 12.68
CA ARG A 72 -14.23 18.82 13.43
C ARG A 72 -14.30 17.62 12.49
N ASN A 73 -15.12 17.69 11.44
CA ASN A 73 -15.24 16.62 10.45
C ASN A 73 -13.94 16.41 9.69
N LYS A 74 -13.31 17.50 9.25
CA LYS A 74 -11.97 17.48 8.64
C LYS A 74 -10.96 16.79 9.55
N SER A 75 -10.89 17.19 10.83
CA SER A 75 -9.96 16.60 11.80
C SER A 75 -10.20 15.10 12.00
N LEU A 76 -11.46 14.63 11.97
CA LEU A 76 -11.77 13.21 12.04
C LEU A 76 -11.24 12.46 10.80
N LYS A 77 -11.40 13.01 9.60
CA LYS A 77 -10.87 12.43 8.37
C LYS A 77 -9.34 12.45 8.33
N GLU A 78 -8.70 13.52 8.79
CA GLU A 78 -7.24 13.59 8.92
C GLU A 78 -6.71 12.50 9.87
N LYS A 79 -7.37 12.26 11.01
CA LYS A 79 -7.01 11.16 11.92
C LYS A 79 -7.15 9.79 11.25
N GLN A 80 -8.24 9.56 10.51
CA GLN A 80 -8.44 8.32 9.75
C GLN A 80 -7.35 8.13 8.70
N ARG A 81 -7.00 9.19 7.96
CA ARG A 81 -5.92 9.17 6.97
C ARG A 81 -4.58 8.81 7.61
N THR A 82 -4.23 9.41 8.74
CA THR A 82 -2.99 9.10 9.47
C THR A 82 -2.96 7.63 9.89
N ALA A 83 -4.06 7.09 10.42
CA ALA A 83 -4.15 5.67 10.76
C ALA A 83 -3.94 4.75 9.55
N LEU A 84 -4.51 5.09 8.38
CA LEU A 84 -4.27 4.32 7.15
C LEU A 84 -2.83 4.44 6.64
N LEU A 85 -2.19 5.59 6.81
CA LEU A 85 -0.77 5.77 6.47
C LEU A 85 0.13 4.87 7.32
N ASP A 86 -0.14 4.77 8.62
CA ASP A 86 0.59 3.86 9.52
C ASP A 86 0.38 2.40 9.10
N GLN A 87 -0.87 2.01 8.80
CA GLN A 87 -1.18 0.67 8.27
C GLN A 87 -0.45 0.38 6.95
N LEU A 88 -0.36 1.37 6.04
CA LEU A 88 0.36 1.23 4.79
C LEU A 88 1.86 1.01 5.02
N LEU A 89 2.45 1.73 5.98
CA LEU A 89 3.86 1.57 6.34
C LEU A 89 4.14 0.17 6.88
N ASP A 90 3.28 -0.34 7.76
CA ASP A 90 3.41 -1.71 8.28
C ASP A 90 3.24 -2.76 7.19
N GLN A 91 2.26 -2.57 6.30
CA GLN A 91 2.03 -3.46 5.16
C GLN A 91 3.26 -3.49 4.24
N LYS A 92 3.84 -2.33 3.91
CA LYS A 92 5.08 -2.24 3.13
C LYS A 92 6.25 -2.95 3.78
N ARG A 93 6.40 -2.87 5.11
CA ARG A 93 7.43 -3.62 5.85
C ARG A 93 7.23 -5.12 5.68
N GLN A 94 6.00 -5.61 5.79
CA GLN A 94 5.68 -7.03 5.59
C GLN A 94 5.98 -7.51 4.16
N THR A 95 5.60 -6.71 3.15
CA THR A 95 5.87 -7.01 1.73
C THR A 95 7.37 -7.07 1.47
N SER A 96 8.14 -6.09 1.97
CA SER A 96 9.60 -6.06 1.84
C SER A 96 10.28 -7.29 2.48
N MET A 97 9.82 -7.72 3.65
CA MET A 97 10.34 -8.94 4.28
C MET A 97 10.00 -10.19 3.46
N THR A 98 8.78 -10.27 2.93
CA THR A 98 8.34 -11.37 2.08
C THR A 98 9.15 -11.44 0.78
N GLU A 99 9.44 -10.29 0.18
CA GLU A 99 10.30 -10.16 -0.99
C GLU A 99 11.73 -10.65 -0.71
N LYS A 100 12.33 -10.25 0.41
CA LYS A 100 13.64 -10.77 0.84
C LYS A 100 13.63 -12.29 1.01
N HIS A 101 12.57 -12.84 1.58
CA HIS A 101 12.41 -14.30 1.72
C HIS A 101 12.21 -14.99 0.37
N HIS A 102 11.46 -14.37 -0.55
CA HIS A 102 11.28 -14.87 -1.91
C HIS A 102 12.62 -14.92 -2.65
N GLN A 103 13.39 -13.83 -2.64
CA GLN A 103 14.72 -13.76 -3.27
C GLN A 103 15.66 -14.85 -2.73
N LYS A 104 15.72 -15.03 -1.41
CA LYS A 104 16.52 -16.12 -0.80
C LYS A 104 16.05 -17.52 -1.25
N ALA A 105 14.73 -17.72 -1.35
CA ALA A 105 14.17 -19.00 -1.80
C ALA A 105 14.49 -19.29 -3.27
N VAL A 106 14.45 -18.28 -4.13
CA VAL A 106 14.85 -18.38 -5.55
C VAL A 106 16.32 -18.77 -5.66
N LEU A 107 17.22 -18.04 -4.98
CA LEU A 107 18.65 -18.34 -5.00
C LEU A 107 18.96 -19.76 -4.50
N SER A 108 18.26 -20.23 -3.46
CA SER A 108 18.41 -21.60 -2.96
C SER A 108 17.93 -22.63 -3.98
N PHE A 109 16.80 -22.36 -4.64
CA PHE A 109 16.26 -23.22 -5.69
C PHE A 109 17.24 -23.32 -6.88
N ASP A 110 17.72 -22.19 -7.37
CA ASP A 110 18.62 -22.14 -8.53
C ASP A 110 19.94 -22.88 -8.25
N ARG A 111 20.53 -22.69 -7.07
CA ARG A 111 21.71 -23.46 -6.62
C ARG A 111 21.44 -24.95 -6.52
N SER A 112 20.24 -25.35 -6.10
CA SER A 112 19.87 -26.77 -6.05
C SER A 112 19.70 -27.37 -7.44
N GLU A 113 19.14 -26.62 -8.39
CA GLU A 113 18.98 -27.08 -9.78
C GLU A 113 20.34 -27.16 -10.48
N GLU A 114 21.21 -26.17 -10.29
CA GLU A 114 22.59 -26.18 -10.81
C GLU A 114 23.37 -27.41 -10.31
N LYS A 115 23.30 -27.72 -9.01
CA LYS A 115 23.95 -28.93 -8.45
C LYS A 115 23.46 -30.22 -9.09
N LYS A 116 22.15 -30.34 -9.37
CA LYS A 116 21.60 -31.53 -10.04
C LYS A 116 22.13 -31.66 -11.47
N LEU A 117 22.16 -30.56 -12.21
CA LEU A 117 22.70 -30.53 -13.57
C LEU A 117 24.17 -30.93 -13.60
N LEU A 118 24.99 -30.41 -12.67
CA LEU A 118 26.40 -30.77 -12.56
C LEU A 118 26.58 -32.25 -12.20
N GLN A 119 25.74 -32.79 -11.31
CA GLN A 119 25.76 -34.21 -10.99
C GLN A 119 25.39 -35.08 -12.19
N GLU A 120 24.34 -34.71 -12.94
CA GLU A 120 23.94 -35.41 -14.18
C GLU A 120 25.08 -35.41 -15.20
N VAL A 121 25.76 -34.27 -15.40
CA VAL A 121 26.93 -34.17 -16.28
C VAL A 121 28.08 -35.06 -15.78
N ALA A 122 28.34 -35.09 -14.47
CA ALA A 122 29.39 -35.93 -13.89
C ALA A 122 29.08 -37.43 -14.08
N GLU A 123 27.83 -37.85 -13.86
CA GLU A 123 27.39 -39.24 -14.08
C GLU A 123 27.51 -39.66 -15.55
N LEU A 124 27.21 -38.75 -16.49
CA LEU A 124 27.41 -38.99 -17.93
C LEU A 124 28.89 -39.17 -18.30
N HIS A 125 29.81 -38.48 -17.63
CA HIS A 125 31.26 -38.62 -17.87
C HIS A 125 31.86 -39.84 -17.15
N ALA A 126 31.30 -40.25 -16.01
CA ALA A 126 31.80 -41.40 -15.23
C ALA A 126 31.42 -42.77 -15.82
N ASP A 127 30.37 -42.84 -16.66
CA ASP A 127 29.89 -44.09 -17.26
C ASP A 127 29.67 -43.95 -18.79
N PRO A 128 30.75 -43.98 -19.60
CA PRO A 128 30.68 -43.72 -21.06
C PRO A 128 29.89 -44.78 -21.85
N LYS A 129 29.42 -45.86 -21.20
CA LYS A 129 28.59 -46.90 -21.81
C LYS A 129 27.09 -46.56 -21.90
N LYS A 130 26.63 -45.47 -21.25
CA LYS A 130 25.24 -44.97 -21.35
C LYS A 130 25.03 -43.92 -22.44
N VAL A 131 26.02 -43.69 -23.30
CA VAL A 131 25.83 -42.88 -24.52
C VAL A 131 24.99 -43.71 -25.48
N ARG A 132 23.71 -43.33 -25.69
CA ARG A 132 22.87 -43.97 -26.72
C ARG A 132 23.62 -43.93 -28.06
N PRO A 133 23.88 -45.08 -28.71
CA PRO A 133 24.32 -45.04 -30.08
C PRO A 133 23.17 -44.50 -30.94
N ARG A 134 23.54 -43.65 -31.90
CA ARG A 134 22.64 -43.00 -32.84
C ARG A 134 21.71 -43.97 -33.55
#